data_AF-A0A1T4NNQ2-F1
#
_entry.id   AF-A0A1T4NNQ2-F1
#
_cell.length_a   1.000
_cell.length_b   1.000
_cell.length_c   1.000
_cell.angle_alpha   90.00
_cell.angle_beta   90.00
_cell.angle_gamma   90.00
#
_symmetry.space_group_name_H-M   'P 1'
#
loop_
_entity.id
_entity.type
_entity.pdbx_description
1 polymer ?
#
loop_
_entity_poly.entity_id
_entity_poly.type
_entity_poly.pdbx_seq_one_letter_code
_entity_poly.pdbx_strand_id
1 'polypeptide(L)'
;MENRIIVSPSPHIHSGDSISKNMYGVLIALIPAFLFSVYQFGWHSLLVTAICVLTCCLTEYFITTFMLRRKNYIFDGSAILTAVLLAFNLPSTLPWWIVVIGSIIAIAIGKMAFGGLGNNIFNPALVGRVFLLIAFPAQMTTWPVVSHFAKAVDGETMATPLSFMKEAIKGTEGALEQIPSSLDLFLGLNPGSMGEISAIALLIGLVYMLARKIITWHTPISILLTVFVFSGILYLVNPSIYPSPITHLLTGGLMLGAIFMATDYVSSPITSRGQLIYGVSIGLLTVIIRTWGAYPEGMSFAILIMNAFTPIINLYFKPKHFGEKVKKVKEVAK
;
A
#
# COMPACT_ATOMS: atom_id res chain seq x y z
N MET A 1 -34.87 -22.10 -47.93
CA MET A 1 -34.08 -21.27 -47.00
C MET A 1 -33.86 -22.11 -45.75
N GLU A 2 -32.65 -22.66 -45.60
CA GLU A 2 -32.28 -23.49 -44.46
C GLU A 2 -32.30 -22.64 -43.17
N ASN A 3 -33.06 -23.09 -42.17
CA ASN A 3 -33.06 -22.49 -40.84
C ASN A 3 -31.67 -22.66 -40.21
N ARG A 4 -30.84 -21.61 -40.26
CA ARG A 4 -29.59 -21.54 -39.51
C ARG A 4 -29.92 -21.46 -38.02
N ILE A 5 -29.83 -22.60 -37.33
CA ILE A 5 -29.89 -22.69 -35.88
C ILE A 5 -28.57 -22.10 -35.35
N ILE A 6 -28.63 -20.89 -34.82
CA ILE A 6 -27.48 -20.21 -34.23
C ILE A 6 -27.40 -20.69 -32.77
N VAL A 7 -26.37 -21.48 -32.44
CA VAL A 7 -26.07 -21.81 -31.04
C VAL A 7 -25.49 -20.56 -30.39
N SER A 8 -26.35 -19.71 -29.83
CA SER A 8 -25.91 -18.57 -29.04
C SER A 8 -25.63 -19.00 -27.60
N PRO A 9 -24.55 -18.50 -26.97
CA PRO A 9 -24.34 -18.70 -25.54
C PRO A 9 -25.49 -18.07 -24.74
N SER A 10 -25.76 -18.63 -23.56
CA SER A 10 -26.75 -18.08 -22.63
C SER A 10 -26.51 -16.58 -22.40
N PRO A 11 -27.56 -15.73 -22.37
CA PRO A 11 -27.38 -14.30 -22.18
C PRO A 11 -26.85 -14.02 -20.78
N HIS A 12 -25.55 -13.78 -20.67
CA HIS A 12 -24.93 -13.27 -19.46
C HIS A 12 -25.15 -11.76 -19.40
N ILE A 13 -25.85 -11.29 -18.37
CA ILE A 13 -25.98 -9.85 -18.09
C ILE A 13 -24.59 -9.32 -17.73
N HIS A 14 -24.01 -8.50 -18.61
CA HIS A 14 -22.74 -7.85 -18.34
C HIS A 14 -22.94 -6.81 -17.22
N SER A 15 -22.31 -7.05 -16.07
CA SER A 15 -22.03 -5.97 -15.12
C SER A 15 -21.03 -5.03 -15.79
N GLY A 16 -21.37 -3.74 -15.93
CA GLY A 16 -20.51 -2.72 -16.56
C GLY A 16 -19.25 -2.34 -15.74
N ASP A 17 -18.69 -3.29 -14.99
CA ASP A 17 -17.44 -3.16 -14.26
C ASP A 17 -16.27 -3.62 -15.12
N SER A 18 -15.28 -2.74 -15.24
CA SER A 18 -14.05 -3.00 -15.96
C SER A 18 -12.85 -2.76 -15.05
N ILE A 19 -11.76 -3.48 -15.32
CA ILE A 19 -10.51 -3.35 -14.57
C ILE A 19 -10.02 -1.90 -14.62
N SER A 20 -10.03 -1.28 -15.81
CA SER A 20 -9.62 0.12 -15.98
C SER A 20 -10.45 1.07 -15.10
N LYS A 21 -11.77 0.89 -15.04
CA LYS A 21 -12.65 1.73 -14.22
C LYS A 21 -12.32 1.63 -12.73
N ASN A 22 -11.98 0.44 -12.24
CA ASN A 22 -11.57 0.24 -10.86
C ASN A 22 -10.18 0.83 -10.59
N MET A 23 -9.20 0.61 -11.48
CA MET A 23 -7.84 1.17 -11.37
C MET A 23 -7.85 2.70 -11.36
N TYR A 24 -8.56 3.34 -12.30
CA TYR A 24 -8.75 4.79 -12.30
C TYR A 24 -9.56 5.27 -11.09
N GLY A 25 -10.50 4.47 -10.59
CA GLY A 25 -11.21 4.75 -9.34
C GLY A 25 -10.27 4.87 -8.14
N VAL A 26 -9.30 3.95 -8.01
CA VAL A 26 -8.26 4.03 -6.96
C VAL A 26 -7.35 5.25 -7.18
N LEU A 27 -6.98 5.53 -8.43
CA LEU A 27 -6.16 6.70 -8.76
C LEU A 27 -6.86 8.02 -8.38
N ILE A 28 -8.16 8.14 -8.64
CA ILE A 28 -8.98 9.28 -8.22
C ILE A 28 -9.00 9.42 -6.69
N ALA A 29 -9.09 8.29 -5.98
CA ALA A 29 -9.06 8.29 -4.51
C ALA A 29 -7.73 8.78 -3.93
N LEU A 30 -6.62 8.67 -4.67
CA LEU A 30 -5.30 9.17 -4.28
C LEU A 30 -5.08 10.66 -4.60
N ILE A 31 -5.92 11.28 -5.44
CA ILE A 31 -5.75 12.69 -5.84
C ILE A 31 -5.71 13.65 -4.62
N PRO A 32 -6.60 13.55 -3.62
CA PRO A 32 -6.54 14.45 -2.47
C PRO A 32 -5.21 14.35 -1.70
N ALA A 33 -4.72 13.12 -1.51
CA ALA A 33 -3.43 12.87 -0.86
C ALA A 33 -2.27 13.38 -1.72
N PHE A 34 -2.36 13.24 -3.05
CA PHE A 34 -1.37 13.76 -3.98
C PHE A 34 -1.27 15.28 -3.92
N LEU A 35 -2.41 15.98 -4.00
CA LEU A 35 -2.44 17.44 -3.92
C LEU A 35 -1.85 17.95 -2.60
N PHE A 36 -2.16 17.27 -1.49
CA PHE A 36 -1.56 17.61 -0.20
C PHE A 36 -0.04 17.36 -0.18
N SER A 37 0.43 16.27 -0.81
CA SER A 37 1.86 16.00 -0.91
C SER A 37 2.62 17.01 -1.76
N VAL A 38 1.99 17.52 -2.82
CA VAL A 38 2.53 18.60 -3.64
C VAL A 38 2.56 19.91 -2.87
N TYR A 39 1.53 20.18 -2.05
CA TYR A 39 1.52 21.33 -1.16
C TYR A 39 2.70 21.33 -0.17
N GLN A 40 3.01 20.16 0.38
CA GLN A 40 3.96 20.03 1.46
C GLN A 40 5.42 19.89 1.00
N PHE A 41 5.66 19.09 -0.04
CA PHE A 41 7.02 18.82 -0.56
C PHE A 41 7.36 19.66 -1.81
N GLY A 42 6.42 20.45 -2.30
CA GLY A 42 6.60 21.32 -3.44
C GLY A 42 6.92 20.57 -4.73
N TRP A 43 7.74 21.21 -5.59
CA TRP A 43 8.03 20.76 -6.95
C TRP A 43 8.71 19.38 -7.04
N HIS A 44 9.53 19.01 -6.05
CA HIS A 44 10.25 17.74 -6.06
C HIS A 44 9.30 16.52 -6.05
N SER A 45 8.16 16.63 -5.35
CA SER A 45 7.16 15.57 -5.30
C SER A 45 6.52 15.28 -6.66
N LEU A 46 6.25 16.34 -7.43
CA LEU A 46 5.75 16.26 -8.79
C LEU A 46 6.77 15.59 -9.71
N LEU A 47 8.05 15.99 -9.61
CA LEU A 47 9.11 15.42 -10.43
C LEU A 47 9.29 13.92 -10.19
N VAL A 48 9.40 13.49 -8.93
CA VAL A 48 9.57 12.07 -8.59
C VAL A 48 8.37 11.25 -9.09
N THR A 49 7.15 11.76 -8.88
CA THR A 49 5.94 11.08 -9.34
C THR A 49 5.88 11.00 -10.88
N ALA A 50 6.19 12.08 -11.57
CA ALA A 50 6.22 12.11 -13.04
C ALA A 50 7.27 11.14 -13.61
N ILE A 51 8.47 11.10 -13.04
CA ILE A 51 9.54 10.18 -13.45
C ILE A 51 9.11 8.73 -13.20
N CYS A 52 8.52 8.42 -12.05
CA CYS A 52 7.95 7.10 -11.76
C CYS A 52 6.93 6.68 -12.82
N VAL A 53 5.95 7.55 -13.13
CA VAL A 53 4.87 7.25 -14.09
C VAL A 53 5.43 7.04 -15.49
N LEU A 54 6.30 7.94 -15.96
CA LEU A 54 6.94 7.81 -17.26
C LEU A 54 7.74 6.51 -17.36
N THR A 55 8.58 6.22 -16.36
CA THR A 55 9.44 5.04 -16.37
C THR A 55 8.63 3.74 -16.32
N CYS A 56 7.60 3.67 -15.47
CA CYS A 56 6.76 2.48 -15.38
C CYS A 56 6.01 2.22 -16.69
N CYS A 57 5.40 3.24 -17.27
CA CYS A 57 4.68 3.12 -18.53
C CYS A 57 5.61 2.72 -19.69
N LEU A 58 6.80 3.32 -19.77
CA LEU A 58 7.80 2.96 -20.78
C LEU A 58 8.31 1.54 -20.60
N THR A 59 8.58 1.12 -19.36
CA THR A 59 9.05 -0.24 -19.06
C THR A 59 7.99 -1.26 -19.42
N GLU A 60 6.74 -1.01 -19.05
CA GLU A 60 5.63 -1.89 -19.39
C GLU A 60 5.46 -2.00 -20.91
N TYR A 61 5.41 -0.86 -21.61
CA TYR A 61 5.33 -0.81 -23.06
C TYR A 61 6.46 -1.58 -23.75
N PHE A 62 7.69 -1.41 -23.26
CA PHE A 62 8.86 -2.08 -23.82
C PHE A 62 8.75 -3.60 -23.65
N ILE A 63 8.42 -4.08 -22.46
CA ILE A 63 8.32 -5.53 -22.19
C ILE A 63 7.14 -6.15 -22.95
N THR A 64 5.97 -5.51 -22.98
CA THR A 64 4.81 -6.06 -23.70
C THR A 64 5.03 -6.12 -25.20
N THR A 65 5.63 -5.08 -25.78
CA THR A 65 5.84 -4.95 -27.23
C THR A 65 7.00 -5.84 -27.70
N PHE A 66 8.16 -5.75 -27.05
CA PHE A 66 9.38 -6.41 -27.54
C PHE A 66 9.55 -7.83 -27.02
N MET A 67 9.30 -8.08 -25.72
CA MET A 67 9.56 -9.40 -25.12
C MET A 67 8.36 -10.34 -25.28
N LEU A 68 7.16 -9.89 -24.92
CA LEU A 68 5.96 -10.73 -24.88
C LEU A 68 5.21 -10.77 -26.22
N ARG A 69 5.42 -9.79 -27.11
CA ARG A 69 4.71 -9.63 -28.39
C ARG A 69 3.18 -9.76 -28.24
N ARG A 70 2.64 -9.18 -27.17
CA ARG A 70 1.19 -9.18 -26.85
C ARG A 70 0.58 -7.81 -27.13
N LYS A 71 -0.75 -7.76 -27.19
CA LYS A 71 -1.47 -6.48 -27.26
C LYS A 71 -1.13 -5.64 -26.04
N ASN A 72 -0.84 -4.37 -26.29
CA ASN A 72 -0.45 -3.40 -25.27
C ASN A 72 -1.69 -2.91 -24.52
N TYR A 73 -1.75 -3.19 -23.22
CA TYR A 73 -2.82 -2.71 -22.32
C TYR A 73 -2.39 -1.49 -21.50
N ILE A 74 -1.53 -0.62 -22.03
CA ILE A 74 -0.95 0.54 -21.30
C ILE A 74 -2.05 1.44 -20.68
N PHE A 75 -3.22 1.50 -21.31
CA PHE A 75 -4.36 2.31 -20.88
C PHE A 75 -5.27 1.63 -19.85
N ASP A 76 -4.85 0.50 -19.26
CA ASP A 76 -5.56 -0.11 -18.13
C ASP A 76 -5.38 0.68 -16.81
N GLY A 77 -4.44 1.63 -16.77
CA GLY A 77 -4.16 2.49 -15.62
C GLY A 77 -3.35 1.82 -14.50
N SER A 78 -3.01 0.55 -14.65
CA SER A 78 -2.33 -0.24 -13.60
C SER A 78 -0.84 0.11 -13.46
N ALA A 79 -0.17 0.42 -14.57
CA ALA A 79 1.21 0.90 -14.58
C ALA A 79 1.30 2.24 -13.83
N ILE A 80 0.33 3.13 -14.10
CA ILE A 80 0.23 4.45 -13.49
C ILE A 80 -0.06 4.31 -12.00
N LEU A 81 -1.00 3.44 -11.61
CA LEU A 81 -1.30 3.19 -10.21
C LEU A 81 -0.06 2.66 -9.47
N THR A 82 0.65 1.69 -10.05
CA THR A 82 1.89 1.15 -9.47
C THR A 82 2.95 2.24 -9.29
N ALA A 83 3.12 3.10 -10.30
CA ALA A 83 4.07 4.20 -10.28
C ALA A 83 3.74 5.24 -9.21
N VAL A 84 2.47 5.63 -9.10
CA VAL A 84 2.01 6.58 -8.10
C VAL A 84 2.17 5.99 -6.71
N LEU A 85 1.74 4.75 -6.47
CA LEU A 85 1.92 4.08 -5.18
C LEU A 85 3.40 3.92 -4.80
N LEU A 86 4.28 3.64 -5.76
CA LEU A 86 5.72 3.63 -5.53
C LEU A 86 6.22 5.03 -5.17
N ALA A 87 5.90 6.06 -5.95
CA ALA A 87 6.31 7.44 -5.70
C ALA A 87 5.88 7.93 -4.31
N PHE A 88 4.68 7.59 -3.87
CA PHE A 88 4.16 7.97 -2.56
C PHE A 88 4.97 7.41 -1.40
N ASN A 89 5.62 6.27 -1.60
CA ASN A 89 6.48 5.66 -0.61
C ASN A 89 7.90 6.23 -0.63
N LEU A 90 8.33 6.87 -1.71
CA LEU A 90 9.70 7.35 -1.86
C LEU A 90 9.90 8.72 -1.19
N PRO A 91 11.11 9.00 -0.66
CA PRO A 91 11.52 10.36 -0.33
C PRO A 91 11.43 11.28 -1.56
N SER A 92 10.96 12.50 -1.35
CA SER A 92 10.79 13.50 -2.42
C SER A 92 12.11 14.02 -3.00
N THR A 93 13.20 13.93 -2.24
CA THR A 93 14.54 14.36 -2.65
C THR A 93 15.40 13.25 -3.26
N LEU A 94 14.82 12.07 -3.53
CA LEU A 94 15.60 10.99 -4.13
C LEU A 94 16.17 11.39 -5.50
N PRO A 95 17.45 11.04 -5.77
CA PRO A 95 18.01 11.18 -7.10
C PRO A 95 17.17 10.44 -8.15
N TRP A 96 16.92 11.12 -9.27
CA TRP A 96 16.06 10.63 -10.35
C TRP A 96 16.45 9.23 -10.87
N TRP A 97 17.74 8.91 -10.91
CA TRP A 97 18.23 7.62 -11.40
C TRP A 97 17.84 6.44 -10.47
N ILE A 98 17.78 6.67 -9.14
CA ILE A 98 17.33 5.64 -8.18
C ILE A 98 15.84 5.36 -8.40
N VAL A 99 15.05 6.42 -8.59
CA VAL A 99 13.62 6.34 -8.86
C VAL A 99 13.35 5.53 -10.14
N VAL A 100 14.15 5.75 -11.18
CA VAL A 100 14.08 4.99 -12.44
C VAL A 100 14.35 3.51 -12.21
N ILE A 101 15.42 3.16 -11.48
CA ILE A 101 15.77 1.76 -11.18
C ILE A 101 14.64 1.07 -10.41
N GLY A 102 14.11 1.71 -9.38
CA GLY A 102 13.00 1.15 -8.59
C GLY A 102 11.73 0.94 -9.41
N SER A 103 11.42 1.89 -10.30
CA SER A 103 10.27 1.82 -11.21
C SER A 103 10.40 0.67 -12.21
N ILE A 104 11.59 0.49 -12.79
CA ILE A 104 11.88 -0.63 -13.69
C ILE A 104 11.68 -1.96 -12.95
N ILE A 105 12.21 -2.09 -11.74
CA ILE A 105 12.10 -3.33 -10.95
C ILE A 105 10.66 -3.61 -10.52
N ALA A 106 9.91 -2.58 -10.12
CA ALA A 106 8.50 -2.72 -9.78
C ALA A 106 7.71 -3.33 -10.95
N ILE A 107 7.88 -2.81 -12.16
CA ILE A 107 7.15 -3.32 -13.34
C ILE A 107 7.75 -4.62 -13.87
N ALA A 108 9.04 -4.66 -14.14
CA ALA A 108 9.68 -5.80 -14.77
C ALA A 108 9.62 -7.06 -13.90
N ILE A 109 9.97 -6.95 -12.63
CA ILE A 109 10.02 -8.09 -11.70
C ILE A 109 8.68 -8.24 -10.97
N GLY A 110 8.14 -7.15 -10.42
CA GLY A 110 6.93 -7.22 -9.60
C GLY A 110 5.66 -7.57 -10.40
N LYS A 111 5.58 -7.17 -11.67
CA LYS A 111 4.39 -7.36 -12.51
C LYS A 111 4.62 -8.27 -13.73
N MET A 112 5.64 -7.96 -14.54
CA MET A 112 5.78 -8.58 -15.86
C MET A 112 6.41 -9.97 -15.81
N ALA A 113 7.29 -10.26 -14.84
CA ALA A 113 7.91 -11.56 -14.67
C ALA A 113 6.88 -12.70 -14.46
N PHE A 114 5.72 -12.39 -13.88
CA PHE A 114 4.64 -13.35 -13.64
C PHE A 114 3.58 -13.37 -14.75
N GLY A 115 3.79 -12.65 -15.85
CA GLY A 115 2.90 -12.64 -17.00
C GLY A 115 1.90 -11.48 -17.06
N GLY A 116 2.07 -10.45 -16.22
CA GLY A 116 1.31 -9.21 -16.25
C GLY A 116 0.11 -9.19 -15.30
N LEU A 117 -0.84 -8.29 -15.55
CA LEU A 117 -1.99 -8.08 -14.66
C LEU A 117 -2.81 -9.34 -14.43
N GLY A 118 -3.18 -9.55 -13.17
CA GLY A 118 -3.95 -10.71 -12.71
C GLY A 118 -3.09 -11.90 -12.28
N ASN A 119 -1.79 -11.92 -12.64
CA ASN A 119 -0.88 -13.00 -12.26
C ASN A 119 0.19 -12.57 -11.24
N ASN A 120 0.19 -11.30 -10.81
CA ASN A 120 1.17 -10.77 -9.86
C ASN A 120 0.98 -11.41 -8.48
N ILE A 121 1.94 -12.23 -8.06
CA ILE A 121 1.92 -12.84 -6.71
C ILE A 121 2.08 -11.75 -5.64
N PHE A 122 2.89 -10.74 -5.93
CA PHE A 122 3.23 -9.66 -5.01
C PHE A 122 2.73 -8.32 -5.53
N ASN A 123 2.40 -7.39 -4.62
CA ASN A 123 2.15 -6.01 -4.98
C ASN A 123 3.40 -5.38 -5.65
N PRO A 124 3.35 -4.99 -6.93
CA PRO A 124 4.54 -4.56 -7.68
C PRO A 124 5.20 -3.30 -7.12
N ALA A 125 4.42 -2.35 -6.60
CA ALA A 125 4.95 -1.11 -6.03
C ALA A 125 5.78 -1.39 -4.78
N LEU A 126 5.33 -2.34 -3.95
CA LEU A 126 6.06 -2.74 -2.74
C LEU A 126 7.34 -3.51 -3.07
N VAL A 127 7.35 -4.32 -4.14
CA VAL A 127 8.56 -4.99 -4.62
C VAL A 127 9.63 -3.96 -4.99
N GLY A 128 9.25 -2.91 -5.75
CA GLY A 128 10.16 -1.82 -6.10
C GLY A 128 10.68 -1.08 -4.87
N ARG A 129 9.79 -0.75 -3.91
CA ARG A 129 10.18 -0.09 -2.65
C ARG A 129 11.18 -0.92 -1.85
N VAL A 130 10.88 -2.20 -1.62
CA VAL A 130 11.71 -3.07 -0.77
C VAL A 130 13.06 -3.30 -1.43
N PHE A 131 13.10 -3.48 -2.75
CA PHE A 131 14.36 -3.52 -3.48
C PHE A 131 15.21 -2.26 -3.24
N LEU A 132 14.62 -1.08 -3.41
CA LEU A 132 15.34 0.19 -3.21
C LEU A 132 15.82 0.35 -1.76
N LEU A 133 15.02 -0.04 -0.78
CA LEU A 133 15.37 0.05 0.63
C LEU A 133 16.55 -0.87 0.98
N ILE A 134 16.63 -2.06 0.37
CA ILE A 134 17.73 -3.00 0.56
C ILE A 134 18.99 -2.55 -0.19
N ALA A 135 18.84 -2.10 -1.44
CA ALA A 135 19.97 -1.73 -2.29
C ALA A 135 20.56 -0.34 -1.95
N PHE A 136 19.72 0.60 -1.55
CA PHE A 136 20.06 2.01 -1.31
C PHE A 136 19.49 2.53 0.04
N PRO A 137 19.86 1.90 1.17
CA PRO A 137 19.27 2.22 2.48
C PRO A 137 19.56 3.66 2.92
N ALA A 138 20.74 4.20 2.62
CA ALA A 138 21.12 5.56 3.02
C ALA A 138 20.22 6.62 2.37
N GLN A 139 19.98 6.50 1.06
CA GLN A 139 19.12 7.44 0.33
C GLN A 139 17.65 7.25 0.70
N MET A 140 17.21 6.02 0.99
CA MET A 140 15.82 5.72 1.36
C MET A 140 15.46 6.10 2.81
N THR A 141 16.45 6.39 3.66
CA THR A 141 16.25 6.80 5.05
C THR A 141 16.54 8.29 5.29
N THR A 142 16.97 9.01 4.25
CA THR A 142 17.20 10.46 4.32
C THR A 142 15.93 11.20 3.96
N TRP A 143 15.36 11.95 4.91
CA TRP A 143 14.10 12.66 4.72
C TRP A 143 14.32 14.17 4.75
N PRO A 144 13.85 14.92 3.73
CA PRO A 144 13.98 16.36 3.72
C PRO A 144 13.06 17.00 4.77
N VAL A 145 13.50 18.12 5.33
CA VAL A 145 12.61 18.97 6.14
C VAL A 145 11.43 19.41 5.28
N VAL A 146 10.27 19.34 5.91
CA VAL A 146 9.02 19.80 5.34
C VAL A 146 9.04 21.32 5.25
N SER A 147 9.19 21.86 4.04
CA SER A 147 9.16 23.30 3.81
C SER A 147 8.00 23.70 2.91
N HIS A 148 7.08 24.50 3.47
CA HIS A 148 5.94 25.05 2.74
C HIS A 148 6.43 25.97 1.63
N PHE A 149 6.38 25.51 0.37
CA PHE A 149 6.48 26.22 -0.92
C PHE A 149 7.57 27.31 -1.16
N ALA A 150 8.33 27.76 -0.15
CA ALA A 150 9.11 28.99 -0.19
C ALA A 150 10.47 28.92 0.54
N LYS A 151 10.76 27.85 1.29
CA LYS A 151 12.09 27.62 1.88
C LYS A 151 12.66 26.30 1.39
N ALA A 152 12.93 26.23 0.09
CA ALA A 152 13.85 25.25 -0.47
C ALA A 152 15.30 25.65 -0.08
N VAL A 153 15.58 25.70 1.22
CA VAL A 153 16.97 25.68 1.68
C VAL A 153 17.36 24.21 1.64
N ASP A 154 18.13 23.90 0.61
CA ASP A 154 18.67 22.58 0.34
C ASP A 154 19.61 22.18 1.49
N GLY A 155 19.34 21.05 2.16
CA GLY A 155 20.29 20.44 3.10
C GLY A 155 19.81 20.15 4.52
N GLU A 156 18.65 20.65 4.95
CA GLU A 156 18.13 20.30 6.29
C GLU A 156 17.41 18.95 6.23
N THR A 157 17.92 17.97 6.97
CA THR A 157 17.32 16.64 7.12
C THR A 157 16.73 16.52 8.51
N MET A 158 15.52 15.97 8.60
CA MET A 158 14.86 15.75 9.89
C MET A 158 14.54 14.28 10.06
N ALA A 159 14.82 13.75 11.25
CA ALA A 159 14.45 12.39 11.59
C ALA A 159 12.92 12.26 11.59
N THR A 160 12.43 11.14 11.06
CA THR A 160 10.99 10.87 11.04
C THR A 160 10.50 10.51 12.45
N PRO A 161 9.21 10.75 12.76
CA PRO A 161 8.61 10.30 14.01
C PRO A 161 8.87 8.81 14.28
N LEU A 162 8.92 8.00 13.22
CA LEU A 162 9.20 6.57 13.29
C LEU A 162 10.66 6.26 13.70
N SER A 163 11.61 7.10 13.28
CA SER A 163 13.01 6.99 13.70
C SER A 163 13.15 7.31 15.19
N PHE A 164 12.50 8.37 15.67
CA PHE A 164 12.47 8.72 17.09
C PHE A 164 11.80 7.64 17.95
N MET A 165 10.70 7.04 17.47
CA MET A 165 10.08 5.88 18.14
C MET A 165 11.07 4.72 18.27
N LYS A 166 11.90 4.47 17.26
CA LYS A 166 12.88 3.38 17.31
C LYS A 166 14.02 3.67 18.27
N GLU A 167 14.45 4.92 18.33
CA GLU A 167 15.49 5.39 19.23
C GLU A 167 15.01 5.35 20.70
N ALA A 168 13.76 5.73 20.96
CA ALA A 168 13.12 5.57 22.26
C ALA A 168 13.09 4.09 22.72
N ILE A 169 12.75 3.16 21.81
CA ILE A 169 12.74 1.73 22.12
C ILE A 169 14.14 1.19 22.43
N LYS A 170 15.20 1.81 21.88
CA LYS A 170 16.61 1.45 22.16
C LYS A 170 17.14 2.03 23.48
N GLY A 171 16.37 2.86 24.17
CA GLY A 171 16.70 3.38 25.50
C GLY A 171 17.34 4.77 25.51
N THR A 172 17.24 5.56 24.43
CA THR A 172 17.67 6.97 24.46
C THR A 172 16.63 7.80 25.22
N GLU A 173 17.02 8.36 26.36
CA GLU A 173 16.17 9.25 27.17
C GLU A 173 15.81 10.53 26.39
N GLY A 174 14.54 10.94 26.43
CA GLY A 174 14.04 12.16 25.76
C GLY A 174 13.60 12.00 24.29
N ALA A 175 13.82 10.84 23.66
CA ALA A 175 13.41 10.62 22.25
C ALA A 175 11.89 10.62 22.04
N LEU A 176 11.09 10.29 23.07
CA LEU A 176 9.62 10.32 22.99
C LEU A 176 9.05 11.74 23.01
N GLU A 177 9.74 12.70 23.64
CA GLU A 177 9.29 14.10 23.72
C GLU A 177 9.48 14.84 22.39
N GLN A 178 10.36 14.32 21.52
CA GLN A 178 10.59 14.85 20.18
C GLN A 178 9.55 14.35 19.15
N ILE A 179 8.67 13.43 19.54
CA ILE A 179 7.59 12.97 18.67
C ILE A 179 6.55 14.10 18.54
N PRO A 180 6.22 14.54 17.31
CA PRO A 180 5.21 15.57 17.08
C PRO A 180 3.85 15.20 17.69
N SER A 181 3.05 16.21 17.99
CA SER A 181 1.73 16.00 18.59
C SER A 181 0.86 15.11 17.69
N SER A 182 -0.04 14.32 18.26
CA SER A 182 -0.92 13.44 17.48
C SER A 182 -1.79 14.21 16.49
N LEU A 183 -2.08 15.49 16.75
CA LEU A 183 -2.79 16.37 15.83
C LEU A 183 -1.91 16.77 14.64
N ASP A 184 -0.63 17.05 14.87
CA ASP A 184 0.32 17.33 13.80
C ASP A 184 0.58 16.08 12.96
N LEU A 185 0.61 14.89 13.56
CA LEU A 185 0.61 13.59 12.87
C LEU A 185 -0.65 13.37 12.03
N PHE A 186 -1.81 13.78 12.52
CA PHE A 186 -3.08 13.60 11.82
C PHE A 186 -3.26 14.58 10.64
N LEU A 187 -2.86 15.83 10.84
CA LEU A 187 -2.78 16.85 9.78
C LEU A 187 -1.60 16.63 8.83
N GLY A 188 -0.63 15.84 9.30
CA GLY A 188 0.62 15.40 8.69
C GLY A 188 1.60 16.51 8.32
N LEU A 189 1.82 17.41 9.28
CA LEU A 189 2.86 18.44 9.21
C LEU A 189 4.27 17.91 9.53
N ASN A 190 4.53 16.62 9.31
CA ASN A 190 5.73 15.92 9.80
C ASN A 190 6.63 15.47 8.66
N PRO A 191 7.95 15.34 8.91
CA PRO A 191 8.86 14.72 7.97
C PRO A 191 8.51 13.24 7.77
N GLY A 192 8.52 12.79 6.53
CA GLY A 192 8.19 11.41 6.16
C GLY A 192 8.06 11.23 4.66
N SER A 193 7.52 10.08 4.26
CA SER A 193 7.20 9.81 2.86
C SER A 193 6.01 10.64 2.36
N MET A 194 5.87 10.78 1.05
CA MET A 194 4.72 11.47 0.45
C MET A 194 3.37 10.87 0.90
N GLY A 195 3.37 9.59 1.26
CA GLY A 195 2.24 8.84 1.79
C GLY A 195 1.94 9.03 3.28
N GLU A 196 2.76 9.75 4.04
CA GLU A 196 2.59 9.94 5.50
C GLU A 196 1.98 11.29 5.87
N ILE A 197 1.82 12.18 4.90
CA ILE A 197 1.57 13.61 5.15
C ILE A 197 0.10 13.94 5.42
N SER A 198 -0.86 13.06 5.14
CA SER A 198 -2.23 13.37 5.54
C SER A 198 -3.05 12.12 5.75
N ALA A 199 -3.19 11.77 7.03
CA ALA A 199 -4.11 10.74 7.45
C ALA A 199 -5.54 11.06 6.96
N ILE A 200 -5.96 12.33 7.05
CA ILE A 200 -7.28 12.78 6.62
C ILE A 200 -7.48 12.54 5.12
N ALA A 201 -6.54 12.96 4.27
CA ALA A 201 -6.67 12.79 2.83
C ALA A 201 -6.77 11.31 2.42
N LEU A 202 -5.99 10.44 3.08
CA LEU A 202 -6.06 8.99 2.85
C LEU A 202 -7.39 8.38 3.33
N LEU A 203 -7.94 8.87 4.45
CA LEU A 203 -9.25 8.43 4.95
C LEU A 203 -10.39 8.86 4.03
N ILE A 204 -10.33 10.06 3.45
CA ILE A 204 -11.29 10.50 2.43
C ILE A 204 -11.23 9.55 1.22
N GLY A 205 -10.03 9.17 0.79
CA GLY A 205 -9.83 8.15 -0.25
C GLY A 205 -10.44 6.79 0.12
N LEU A 206 -10.25 6.33 1.37
CA LEU A 206 -10.85 5.10 1.89
C LEU A 206 -12.40 5.14 1.81
N VAL A 207 -13.01 6.22 2.31
CA VAL A 207 -14.47 6.39 2.28
C VAL A 207 -14.99 6.37 0.84
N TYR A 208 -14.32 7.05 -0.07
CA TYR A 208 -14.67 7.05 -1.49
C TYR A 208 -14.60 5.64 -2.11
N MET A 209 -13.53 4.88 -1.85
CA MET A 209 -13.38 3.53 -2.39
C MET A 209 -14.40 2.54 -1.82
N LEU A 210 -14.76 2.68 -0.53
CA LEU A 210 -15.81 1.89 0.11
C LEU A 210 -17.19 2.22 -0.45
N ALA A 211 -17.51 3.51 -0.63
CA ALA A 211 -18.78 3.96 -1.19
C ALA A 211 -18.98 3.46 -2.63
N ARG A 212 -17.90 3.44 -3.43
CA ARG A 212 -17.89 2.92 -4.80
C ARG A 212 -17.76 1.39 -4.87
N LYS A 213 -17.68 0.70 -3.73
CA LYS A 213 -17.49 -0.75 -3.61
C LYS A 213 -16.30 -1.28 -4.42
N ILE A 214 -15.26 -0.45 -4.54
CA ILE A 214 -14.00 -0.83 -5.15
C ILE A 214 -13.33 -1.84 -4.20
N ILE A 215 -13.14 -1.45 -2.94
CA ILE A 215 -12.54 -2.31 -1.92
C ILE A 215 -13.56 -2.75 -0.87
N THR A 216 -13.25 -3.82 -0.15
CA THR A 216 -13.99 -4.24 1.05
C THR A 216 -13.36 -3.64 2.30
N TRP A 217 -14.15 -3.49 3.36
CA TRP A 217 -13.66 -2.93 4.63
C TRP A 217 -12.86 -3.93 5.49
N HIS A 218 -12.96 -5.23 5.21
CA HIS A 218 -12.38 -6.29 6.04
C HIS A 218 -10.86 -6.14 6.20
N THR A 219 -10.12 -6.02 5.10
CA THR A 219 -8.66 -5.88 5.13
C THR A 219 -8.18 -4.60 5.84
N PRO A 220 -8.60 -3.38 5.44
CA PRO A 220 -8.07 -2.15 6.04
C PRO A 220 -8.43 -2.02 7.52
N ILE A 221 -9.68 -2.31 7.90
CA ILE A 221 -10.11 -2.22 9.30
C ILE A 221 -9.40 -3.27 10.16
N SER A 222 -9.21 -4.49 9.63
CA SER A 222 -8.47 -5.53 10.36
C SER A 222 -7.02 -5.16 10.64
N ILE A 223 -6.34 -4.49 9.71
CA ILE A 223 -4.96 -4.02 9.92
C ILE A 223 -4.93 -2.93 11.00
N LEU A 224 -5.80 -1.92 10.87
CA LEU A 224 -5.83 -0.80 11.82
C LEU A 224 -6.19 -1.27 13.24
N LEU A 225 -7.18 -2.15 13.36
CA LEU A 225 -7.62 -2.69 14.66
C LEU A 225 -6.51 -3.51 15.32
N THR A 226 -5.84 -4.37 14.57
CA THR A 226 -4.76 -5.18 15.15
C THR A 226 -3.58 -4.34 15.59
N VAL A 227 -3.14 -3.39 14.77
CA VAL A 227 -2.06 -2.46 15.16
C VAL A 227 -2.45 -1.69 16.42
N PHE A 228 -3.68 -1.17 16.49
CA PHE A 228 -4.17 -0.47 17.67
C PHE A 228 -4.15 -1.34 18.93
N VAL A 229 -4.65 -2.57 18.85
CA VAL A 229 -4.71 -3.50 19.98
C VAL A 229 -3.31 -3.92 20.43
N PHE A 230 -2.45 -4.36 19.51
CA PHE A 230 -1.12 -4.87 19.87
C PHE A 230 -0.18 -3.74 20.34
N SER A 231 -0.19 -2.58 19.69
CA SER A 231 0.53 -1.41 20.19
C SER A 231 -0.05 -0.91 21.53
N GLY A 232 -1.37 -1.01 21.73
CA GLY A 232 -2.03 -0.71 23.01
C GLY A 232 -1.55 -1.60 24.15
N ILE A 233 -1.45 -2.90 23.92
CA ILE A 233 -0.93 -3.84 24.91
C ILE A 233 0.51 -3.49 25.28
N LEU A 234 1.37 -3.20 24.29
CA LEU A 234 2.76 -2.81 24.55
C LEU A 234 2.87 -1.49 25.32
N TYR A 235 2.04 -0.51 24.96
CA TYR A 235 1.96 0.77 25.68
C TYR A 235 1.56 0.58 27.15
N LEU A 236 0.59 -0.29 27.43
CA LEU A 236 0.17 -0.59 28.81
C LEU A 236 1.25 -1.30 29.64
N VAL A 237 2.11 -2.10 29.00
CA VAL A 237 3.20 -2.79 29.70
C VAL A 237 4.30 -1.80 30.11
N ASN A 238 4.74 -0.92 29.20
CA ASN A 238 5.76 0.09 29.48
C ASN A 238 5.52 1.39 28.69
N PRO A 239 4.81 2.37 29.28
CA PRO A 239 4.53 3.66 28.63
C PRO A 239 5.78 4.52 28.37
N SER A 240 6.88 4.27 29.06
CA SER A 240 8.15 5.00 28.92
C SER A 240 9.00 4.57 27.74
N ILE A 241 8.74 3.37 27.18
CA ILE A 241 9.53 2.77 26.10
C ILE A 241 8.70 2.69 24.82
N TYR A 242 7.42 2.31 24.96
CA TYR A 242 6.52 2.16 23.83
C TYR A 242 5.67 3.41 23.62
N PRO A 243 5.61 3.96 22.41
CA PRO A 243 4.80 5.14 22.10
C PRO A 243 3.30 4.78 22.01
N SER A 244 2.46 5.82 21.98
CA SER A 244 1.01 5.64 21.98
C SER A 244 0.52 4.83 20.74
N PRO A 245 -0.59 4.08 20.86
CA PRO A 245 -1.16 3.32 19.73
C PRO A 245 -1.59 4.22 18.57
N ILE A 246 -2.03 5.44 18.87
CA ILE A 246 -2.44 6.43 17.89
C ILE A 246 -1.23 6.89 17.07
N THR A 247 -0.09 7.12 17.73
CA THR A 247 1.18 7.42 17.06
C THR A 247 1.59 6.31 16.10
N HIS A 248 1.43 5.03 16.49
CA HIS A 248 1.71 3.91 15.60
C HIS A 248 0.80 3.88 14.36
N LEU A 249 -0.48 4.24 14.48
CA LEU A 249 -1.40 4.25 13.34
C LEU A 249 -1.11 5.39 12.36
N LEU A 250 -0.73 6.57 12.88
CA LEU A 250 -0.56 7.78 12.08
C LEU A 250 0.83 7.92 11.44
N THR A 251 1.77 7.03 11.74
CA THR A 251 3.17 7.12 11.26
C THR A 251 3.54 6.00 10.30
N GLY A 252 4.61 6.23 9.51
CA GLY A 252 5.37 5.18 8.82
C GLY A 252 4.60 4.43 7.75
N GLY A 253 3.93 5.16 6.86
CA GLY A 253 3.24 4.64 5.68
C GLY A 253 2.08 3.69 5.97
N LEU A 254 1.70 3.50 7.25
CA LEU A 254 0.76 2.44 7.65
C LEU A 254 -0.61 2.63 7.04
N MET A 255 -1.15 3.85 7.10
CA MET A 255 -2.46 4.15 6.51
C MET A 255 -2.46 3.97 5.01
N LEU A 256 -1.43 4.45 4.32
CA LEU A 256 -1.30 4.27 2.88
C LEU A 256 -1.20 2.78 2.53
N GLY A 257 -0.36 2.03 3.23
CA GLY A 257 -0.19 0.60 3.05
C GLY A 257 -1.48 -0.17 3.32
N ALA A 258 -2.19 0.14 4.40
CA ALA A 258 -3.41 -0.56 4.80
C ALA A 258 -4.58 -0.29 3.84
N ILE A 259 -4.72 0.95 3.36
CA ILE A 259 -5.86 1.40 2.56
C ILE A 259 -5.67 1.15 1.06
N PHE A 260 -4.44 1.31 0.54
CA PHE A 260 -4.20 1.32 -0.91
C PHE A 260 -3.31 0.17 -1.40
N MET A 261 -2.49 -0.45 -0.54
CA MET A 261 -1.54 -1.49 -0.99
C MET A 261 -1.95 -2.90 -0.55
N ALA A 262 -2.45 -3.05 0.67
CA ALA A 262 -2.93 -4.33 1.19
C ALA A 262 -4.25 -4.77 0.55
N THR A 263 -5.02 -3.83 -0.01
CA THR A 263 -6.30 -4.06 -0.69
C THR A 263 -6.17 -4.24 -2.20
N ASP A 264 -4.97 -4.54 -2.70
CA ASP A 264 -4.76 -4.84 -4.11
C ASP A 264 -5.48 -6.15 -4.50
N TYR A 265 -6.22 -6.13 -5.62
CA TYR A 265 -7.15 -7.20 -6.01
C TYR A 265 -6.46 -8.51 -6.38
N VAL A 266 -5.24 -8.43 -6.88
CA VAL A 266 -4.53 -9.60 -7.40
C VAL A 266 -3.83 -10.35 -6.28
N SER A 267 -3.28 -9.61 -5.33
CA SER A 267 -2.42 -10.14 -4.26
C SER A 267 -3.15 -10.44 -2.94
N SER A 268 -4.37 -9.93 -2.76
CA SER A 268 -5.18 -10.16 -1.54
C SER A 268 -6.10 -11.39 -1.64
N PRO A 269 -6.49 -12.01 -0.50
CA PRO A 269 -7.42 -13.13 -0.49
C PRO A 269 -8.83 -12.76 -0.98
N ILE A 270 -9.50 -13.74 -1.58
CA ILE A 270 -10.82 -13.53 -2.24
C ILE A 270 -11.97 -13.55 -1.21
N THR A 271 -11.87 -14.37 -0.16
CA THR A 271 -12.96 -14.55 0.80
C THR A 271 -12.88 -13.55 1.96
N SER A 272 -14.02 -13.11 2.49
CA SER A 272 -14.07 -12.13 3.60
C SER A 272 -13.38 -12.64 4.87
N ARG A 273 -13.46 -13.94 5.17
CA ARG A 273 -12.75 -14.56 6.30
C ARG A 273 -11.24 -14.59 6.06
N GLY A 274 -10.82 -14.91 4.83
CA GLY A 274 -9.41 -14.87 4.43
C GLY A 274 -8.84 -13.45 4.52
N GLN A 275 -9.60 -12.44 4.10
CA GLN A 275 -9.23 -11.02 4.19
C GLN A 275 -9.02 -10.56 5.64
N LEU A 276 -9.85 -11.01 6.58
CA LEU A 276 -9.66 -10.71 8.01
C LEU A 276 -8.37 -11.34 8.54
N ILE A 277 -8.14 -12.62 8.29
CA ILE A 277 -6.91 -13.30 8.75
C ILE A 277 -5.67 -12.64 8.16
N TYR A 278 -5.71 -12.35 6.85
CA TYR A 278 -4.66 -11.64 6.15
C TYR A 278 -4.38 -10.27 6.76
N GLY A 279 -5.41 -9.47 7.03
CA GLY A 279 -5.27 -8.17 7.68
C GLY A 279 -4.72 -8.26 9.11
N VAL A 280 -5.19 -9.22 9.92
CA VAL A 280 -4.70 -9.47 11.28
C VAL A 280 -3.20 -9.80 11.25
N SER A 281 -2.79 -10.70 10.36
CA SER A 281 -1.39 -11.11 10.23
C SER A 281 -0.49 -9.97 9.77
N ILE A 282 -0.93 -9.14 8.82
CA ILE A 282 -0.17 -7.95 8.38
C ILE A 282 0.03 -6.98 9.54
N GLY A 283 -1.04 -6.65 10.27
CA GLY A 283 -0.94 -5.70 11.39
C GLY A 283 -0.03 -6.20 12.51
N LEU A 284 -0.14 -7.49 12.86
CA LEU A 284 0.73 -8.13 13.84
C LEU A 284 2.21 -8.10 13.40
N LEU A 285 2.50 -8.53 12.17
CA LEU A 285 3.87 -8.51 11.62
C LEU A 285 4.42 -7.08 11.57
N THR A 286 3.60 -6.10 11.23
CA THR A 286 4.00 -4.69 11.18
C THR A 286 4.43 -4.18 12.55
N VAL A 287 3.68 -4.49 13.61
CA VAL A 287 4.05 -4.12 14.99
C VAL A 287 5.35 -4.80 15.39
N ILE A 288 5.49 -6.11 15.14
CA ILE A 288 6.69 -6.89 15.46
C ILE A 288 7.94 -6.31 14.79
N ILE A 289 7.84 -5.98 13.50
CA ILE A 289 8.98 -5.42 12.75
C ILE A 289 9.31 -4.01 13.26
N ARG A 290 8.32 -3.18 13.57
CA ARG A 290 8.56 -1.84 14.10
C ARG A 290 9.25 -1.86 15.47
N THR A 291 8.82 -2.74 16.36
CA THR A 291 9.36 -2.80 17.73
C THR A 291 10.71 -3.50 17.78
N TRP A 292 10.85 -4.69 17.19
CA TRP A 292 12.06 -5.51 17.30
C TRP A 292 12.91 -5.60 16.03
N GLY A 293 12.38 -5.24 14.86
CA GLY A 293 13.10 -5.29 13.59
C GLY A 293 14.19 -4.22 13.43
N ALA A 294 15.05 -4.37 12.44
CA ALA A 294 16.12 -3.40 12.16
C ALA A 294 15.60 -2.12 11.47
N TYR A 295 14.51 -2.23 10.70
CA TYR A 295 13.94 -1.11 9.95
C TYR A 295 12.85 -0.40 10.75
N PRO A 296 12.78 0.95 10.69
CA PRO A 296 11.75 1.71 11.39
C PRO A 296 10.36 1.43 10.78
N GLU A 297 10.28 1.18 9.48
CA GLU A 297 9.03 0.85 8.79
C GLU A 297 8.86 -0.65 8.55
N GLY A 298 7.73 -1.21 9.00
CA GLY A 298 7.43 -2.65 8.89
C GLY A 298 6.34 -3.02 7.87
N MET A 299 5.58 -2.05 7.38
CA MET A 299 4.33 -2.32 6.64
C MET A 299 4.59 -2.97 5.28
N SER A 300 5.54 -2.45 4.50
CA SER A 300 5.85 -2.96 3.16
C SER A 300 6.31 -4.42 3.19
N PHE A 301 7.16 -4.77 4.16
CA PHE A 301 7.63 -6.14 4.37
C PHE A 301 6.49 -7.05 4.81
N ALA A 302 5.66 -6.61 5.76
CA ALA A 302 4.52 -7.38 6.24
C ALA A 302 3.53 -7.73 5.11
N ILE A 303 3.20 -6.77 4.24
CA ILE A 303 2.32 -7.02 3.09
C ILE A 303 2.97 -8.01 2.12
N LEU A 304 4.25 -7.85 1.76
CA LEU A 304 4.91 -8.77 0.83
C LEU A 304 4.99 -10.20 1.36
N ILE A 305 5.28 -10.37 2.66
CA ILE A 305 5.27 -11.67 3.32
C ILE A 305 3.87 -12.27 3.23
N MET A 306 2.83 -11.50 3.56
CA MET A 306 1.46 -12.01 3.56
C MET A 306 0.91 -12.26 2.16
N ASN A 307 1.34 -11.52 1.14
CA ASN A 307 1.06 -11.82 -0.27
C ASN A 307 1.52 -13.23 -0.65
N ALA A 308 2.70 -13.65 -0.17
CA ALA A 308 3.18 -15.02 -0.38
C ALA A 308 2.28 -16.07 0.28
N PHE A 309 1.65 -15.73 1.41
CA PHE A 309 0.72 -16.61 2.13
C PHE A 309 -0.72 -16.56 1.59
N THR A 310 -1.08 -15.59 0.74
CA THR A 310 -2.43 -15.48 0.14
C THR A 310 -2.91 -16.77 -0.53
N PRO A 311 -2.11 -17.47 -1.37
CA PRO A 311 -2.54 -18.74 -1.98
C PRO A 311 -2.90 -19.82 -0.94
N ILE A 312 -2.14 -19.88 0.16
CA ILE A 312 -2.39 -20.82 1.26
C ILE A 312 -3.69 -20.45 1.99
N ILE A 313 -3.90 -19.17 2.27
CA ILE A 313 -5.15 -18.68 2.88
C ILE A 313 -6.35 -19.03 1.99
N ASN A 314 -6.25 -18.80 0.68
CA ASN A 314 -7.30 -19.15 -0.28
C ASN A 314 -7.55 -20.66 -0.37
N LEU A 315 -6.53 -21.51 -0.14
CA LEU A 315 -6.70 -22.95 -0.11
C LEU A 315 -7.56 -23.42 1.07
N TYR A 316 -7.37 -22.83 2.25
CA TYR A 316 -8.14 -23.13 3.45
C TYR A 316 -9.53 -22.48 3.44
N PHE A 317 -9.62 -21.24 2.98
CA PHE A 317 -10.87 -20.46 2.94
C PHE A 317 -11.42 -20.38 1.53
N LYS A 318 -11.99 -21.49 1.04
CA LYS A 318 -12.61 -21.55 -0.28
C LYS A 318 -13.98 -20.85 -0.29
N PRO A 319 -14.36 -20.19 -1.40
CA PRO A 319 -15.72 -19.71 -1.58
C PRO A 319 -16.70 -20.90 -1.60
N LYS A 320 -17.90 -20.70 -1.06
CA LYS A 320 -18.95 -21.73 -1.09
C LYS A 320 -19.38 -21.98 -2.54
N HIS A 321 -19.51 -23.24 -2.93
CA HIS A 321 -19.94 -23.59 -4.28
C HIS A 321 -21.41 -23.25 -4.45
N PHE A 322 -21.78 -22.67 -5.59
CA PHE A 322 -23.18 -22.40 -5.91
C PHE A 322 -23.96 -23.72 -5.99
N GLY A 323 -25.03 -23.87 -5.20
CA GLY A 323 -25.84 -25.09 -5.13
C GLY A 323 -25.44 -26.09 -4.04
N GLU A 324 -24.43 -25.79 -3.22
CA GLU A 324 -24.10 -26.64 -2.06
C GLU A 324 -25.24 -26.57 -1.03
N LYS A 325 -25.89 -27.71 -0.75
CA LYS A 325 -26.92 -27.79 0.30
C LYS A 325 -26.30 -27.33 1.61
N VAL A 326 -26.81 -26.23 2.16
CA VAL A 326 -26.44 -25.77 3.50
C VAL A 326 -26.66 -26.94 4.45
N LYS A 327 -25.59 -27.54 4.97
CA LYS A 327 -25.70 -28.52 6.06
C LYS A 327 -26.42 -27.78 7.19
N LYS A 328 -27.70 -28.10 7.42
CA LYS A 328 -28.42 -27.68 8.62
C LYS A 328 -27.57 -28.16 9.78
N VAL A 329 -27.00 -27.19 10.51
CA VAL A 329 -26.37 -27.47 11.80
C VAL A 329 -27.46 -28.13 12.61
N LYS A 330 -27.27 -29.41 12.96
CA LYS A 330 -28.19 -30.08 13.89
C LYS A 330 -28.15 -29.24 15.16
N GLU A 331 -29.27 -28.60 15.48
CA GLU A 331 -29.51 -28.07 16.81
C GLU A 331 -29.15 -29.19 17.79
N VAL A 332 -28.09 -28.97 18.56
CA VAL A 332 -27.75 -29.83 19.67
C VAL A 332 -28.84 -29.55 20.69
N ALA A 333 -29.88 -30.37 20.68
CA ALA A 333 -30.81 -30.44 21.78
C ALA A 333 -30.02 -30.91 23.02
N LYS A 334 -29.74 -29.96 23.91
CA LYS A 334 -29.46 -30.18 25.31
C LYS A 334 -30.13 -29.06 26.09
#